data_AF-A0A847PQP5-F1
#
_entry.id   AF-A0A847PQP5-F1
#
_cell.length_a   1.000
_cell.length_b   1.000
_cell.length_c   1.000
_cell.angle_alpha   90.00
_cell.angle_beta   90.00
_cell.angle_gamma   90.00
#
_symmetry.space_group_name_H-M   'P 1'
#
loop_
_entity.id
_entity.type
_entity.pdbx_description
1 polymer ?
#
loop_
_entity_poly.entity_id
_entity_poly.type
_entity_poly.pdbx_seq_one_letter_code
_entity_poly.pdbx_strand_id
1 'polypeptide(L)'
;MIVMIAFSFLLINTNTVAADTTTVGNSGNENYTSIQKAVNNSVDGDTILVNKGTYIENVDIDKKLTIISKSGNPEDTIIQAFHPYDHVFHVTANNVTIKGFGLKNSSSGSGIYLDNVQYNTIANNHYRLMG
;
A
#
# COMPACT_ATOMS: atom_id res chain seq x y z
N MET A 1 -16.21 40.80 -45.81
CA MET A 1 -15.24 39.98 -45.06
C MET A 1 -15.76 39.84 -43.64
N ILE A 2 -16.46 38.74 -43.35
CA ILE A 2 -16.98 38.44 -41.99
C ILE A 2 -15.84 37.72 -41.26
N VAL A 3 -15.30 38.33 -40.22
CA VAL A 3 -14.31 37.69 -39.35
C VAL A 3 -15.06 36.67 -38.50
N MET A 4 -14.97 35.38 -38.85
CA MET A 4 -15.40 34.30 -37.97
C MET A 4 -14.44 34.30 -36.78
N ILE A 5 -14.90 34.77 -35.62
CA ILE A 5 -14.22 34.52 -34.35
C ILE A 5 -14.40 33.03 -34.08
N ALA A 6 -13.37 32.24 -34.40
CA ALA A 6 -13.31 30.85 -33.98
C ALA A 6 -13.22 30.83 -32.44
N PHE A 7 -14.30 30.46 -31.78
CA PHE A 7 -14.26 30.05 -30.38
C PHE A 7 -13.46 28.75 -30.33
N SER A 8 -12.18 28.83 -30.01
CA SER A 8 -11.37 27.68 -29.69
C SER A 8 -11.92 27.03 -28.43
N PHE A 9 -12.60 25.90 -28.60
CA PHE A 9 -12.99 25.03 -27.49
C PHE A 9 -11.70 24.37 -26.96
N LEU A 10 -11.18 24.88 -25.84
CA LEU A 10 -10.09 24.22 -25.13
C LEU A 10 -10.66 22.96 -24.47
N LEU A 11 -10.42 21.79 -25.05
CA LEU A 11 -10.65 20.52 -24.36
C LEU A 11 -9.63 20.44 -23.21
N ILE A 12 -10.08 20.71 -21.99
CA ILE A 12 -9.32 20.39 -20.79
C ILE A 12 -9.41 18.86 -20.66
N ASN A 13 -8.38 18.14 -21.11
CA ASN A 13 -8.22 16.74 -20.78
C ASN A 13 -7.92 16.66 -19.28
N THR A 14 -8.95 16.50 -18.46
CA THR A 14 -8.77 16.15 -17.07
C THR A 14 -8.28 14.71 -17.05
N ASN A 15 -6.98 14.50 -16.84
CA ASN A 15 -6.44 13.19 -16.49
C ASN A 15 -6.97 12.85 -15.08
N THR A 16 -8.23 12.44 -14.99
CA THR A 16 -8.77 11.81 -13.80
C THR A 16 -8.05 10.47 -13.68
N VAL A 17 -7.00 10.43 -12.85
CA VAL A 17 -6.36 9.18 -12.48
C VAL A 17 -7.36 8.46 -11.58
N ALA A 18 -8.02 7.45 -12.13
CA ALA A 18 -8.78 6.51 -11.31
C ALA A 18 -7.79 5.77 -10.41
N ALA A 19 -8.22 5.41 -9.20
CA ALA A 19 -7.44 4.53 -8.33
C ALA A 19 -7.03 3.27 -9.10
N ASP A 20 -5.72 3.04 -9.21
CA ASP A 20 -5.18 1.88 -9.92
C ASP A 20 -4.92 0.72 -8.96
N THR A 21 -4.86 -0.49 -9.49
CA THR A 21 -4.50 -1.68 -8.72
C THR A 21 -3.16 -2.23 -9.19
N THR A 22 -2.19 -2.18 -8.30
CA THR A 22 -0.86 -2.76 -8.47
C THR A 22 -0.76 -4.09 -7.74
N THR A 23 -0.05 -5.06 -8.33
CA THR A 23 0.21 -6.36 -7.71
C THR A 23 1.65 -6.50 -7.21
N VAL A 24 1.80 -7.13 -6.05
CA VAL A 24 3.12 -7.44 -5.46
C VAL A 24 3.26 -8.95 -5.29
N GLY A 25 4.38 -9.51 -5.72
CA GLY A 25 4.67 -10.94 -5.58
C GLY A 25 5.97 -11.37 -6.27
N ASN A 26 6.37 -12.61 -6.00
CA ASN A 26 7.63 -13.19 -6.47
C ASN A 26 7.45 -14.24 -7.58
N SER A 27 6.26 -14.32 -8.20
CA SER A 27 6.01 -15.31 -9.26
C SER A 27 6.46 -14.83 -10.66
N GLY A 28 6.85 -13.56 -10.77
CA GLY A 28 7.39 -12.96 -11.99
C GLY A 28 6.33 -12.34 -12.91
N ASN A 29 5.05 -12.37 -12.51
CA ASN A 29 3.94 -11.76 -13.25
C ASN A 29 3.39 -10.51 -12.56
N GLU A 30 3.89 -10.19 -11.38
CA GLU A 30 3.48 -9.04 -10.59
C GLU A 30 4.24 -7.77 -10.97
N ASN A 31 3.65 -6.61 -10.70
CA ASN A 31 4.26 -5.33 -11.03
C ASN A 31 5.52 -5.06 -10.20
N TYR A 32 5.53 -5.51 -8.95
CA TYR A 32 6.66 -5.36 -8.03
C TYR A 32 6.90 -6.64 -7.22
N THR A 33 8.14 -6.81 -6.78
CA THR A 33 8.54 -7.86 -5.83
C THR A 33 8.59 -7.36 -4.38
N SER A 34 8.55 -6.04 -4.18
CA SER A 34 8.61 -5.36 -2.87
C SER A 34 7.37 -4.52 -2.64
N ILE A 35 6.87 -4.54 -1.41
CA ILE A 35 5.72 -3.74 -0.99
C ILE A 35 6.12 -2.26 -0.93
N GLN A 36 7.29 -1.92 -0.38
CA GLN A 36 7.73 -0.52 -0.32
C GLN A 36 7.89 0.07 -1.73
N LYS A 37 8.40 -0.71 -2.68
CA LYS A 37 8.53 -0.23 -4.07
C LYS A 37 7.16 0.06 -4.70
N ALA A 38 6.15 -0.75 -4.42
CA ALA A 38 4.78 -0.46 -4.84
C ALA A 38 4.26 0.84 -4.19
N VAL A 39 4.41 0.98 -2.87
CA VAL A 39 4.01 2.22 -2.14
C VAL A 39 4.67 3.46 -2.73
N ASN A 40 5.97 3.41 -3.01
CA ASN A 40 6.72 4.54 -3.58
C ASN A 40 6.18 4.98 -4.95
N ASN A 41 5.69 4.04 -5.77
CA ASN A 41 5.18 4.32 -7.12
C ASN A 41 3.67 4.58 -7.16
N SER A 42 2.93 4.27 -6.09
CA SER A 42 1.51 4.56 -6.00
C SER A 42 1.22 6.04 -5.77
N VAL A 43 0.00 6.44 -6.15
CA VAL A 43 -0.62 7.73 -5.85
C VAL A 43 -1.82 7.55 -4.91
N ASP A 44 -2.34 8.66 -4.41
CA ASP A 44 -3.49 8.66 -3.49
C ASP A 44 -4.71 7.94 -4.10
N GLY A 45 -5.25 6.99 -3.35
CA GLY A 45 -6.40 6.17 -3.71
C GLY A 45 -6.05 4.79 -4.25
N ASP A 46 -4.79 4.54 -4.62
CA ASP A 46 -4.39 3.26 -5.21
C ASP A 46 -4.55 2.07 -4.27
N THR A 47 -4.69 0.89 -4.89
CA THR A 47 -4.71 -0.40 -4.23
C THR A 47 -3.44 -1.19 -4.53
N ILE A 48 -2.79 -1.68 -3.48
CA ILE A 48 -1.67 -2.62 -3.54
C ILE A 48 -2.19 -3.99 -3.11
N LEU A 49 -2.28 -4.91 -4.07
CA LEU A 49 -2.72 -6.28 -3.87
C LEU A 49 -1.51 -7.22 -3.75
N VAL A 50 -1.27 -7.73 -2.55
CA VAL A 50 -0.08 -8.53 -2.23
C VAL A 50 -0.39 -10.02 -2.33
N ASN A 51 0.28 -10.72 -3.24
CA ASN A 51 0.18 -12.17 -3.38
C ASN A 51 0.79 -12.88 -2.18
N LYS A 52 0.39 -14.14 -1.96
CA LYS A 52 0.95 -15.01 -0.92
C LYS A 52 2.48 -15.06 -0.98
N GLY A 53 3.12 -15.11 0.18
CA GLY A 53 4.57 -15.11 0.30
C GLY A 53 5.05 -14.55 1.63
N THR A 54 6.37 -14.53 1.79
CA THR A 54 7.04 -13.82 2.89
C THR A 54 7.84 -12.66 2.33
N TYR A 55 7.59 -11.48 2.85
CA TYR A 55 8.24 -10.23 2.46
C TYR A 55 9.05 -9.72 3.66
N ILE A 56 10.36 -9.58 3.48
CA ILE A 56 11.27 -9.14 4.55
C ILE A 56 11.55 -7.65 4.36
N GLU A 57 10.71 -6.81 4.94
CA GLU A 57 10.66 -5.36 4.70
C GLU A 57 10.11 -4.65 5.94
N ASN A 58 10.49 -3.39 6.14
CA ASN A 58 9.74 -2.41 6.93
C ASN A 58 9.10 -1.46 5.91
N VAL A 59 7.82 -1.13 6.09
CA VAL A 59 7.04 -0.43 5.07
C VAL A 59 6.51 0.89 5.62
N ASP A 60 6.96 1.99 5.03
CA ASP A 60 6.52 3.35 5.30
C ASP A 60 5.37 3.71 4.37
N ILE A 61 4.24 4.13 4.95
CA ILE A 61 3.01 4.48 4.24
C ILE A 61 2.67 5.94 4.52
N ASP A 62 3.01 6.79 3.56
CA ASP A 62 2.94 8.26 3.64
C ASP A 62 1.83 8.87 2.77
N LYS A 63 0.98 8.02 2.16
CA LYS A 63 -0.09 8.44 1.25
C LYS A 63 -1.34 7.58 1.41
N LYS A 64 -2.48 8.04 0.90
CA LYS A 64 -3.77 7.34 1.05
C LYS A 64 -3.78 6.08 0.19
N LEU A 65 -3.58 4.91 0.80
CA LEU A 65 -3.51 3.62 0.08
C LEU A 65 -4.41 2.55 0.68
N THR A 66 -4.82 1.61 -0.18
CA THR A 66 -5.41 0.34 0.23
C THR A 66 -4.41 -0.78 0.00
N ILE A 67 -3.84 -1.33 1.07
CA ILE A 67 -2.83 -2.39 1.01
C ILE A 67 -3.46 -3.67 1.58
N ILE A 68 -3.63 -4.68 0.73
CA ILE A 68 -4.39 -5.88 1.09
C ILE A 68 -3.67 -7.16 0.64
N SER A 69 -3.70 -8.18 1.51
CA SER A 69 -3.33 -9.54 1.11
C SER A 69 -4.40 -10.11 0.18
N LYS A 70 -3.97 -10.65 -0.97
CA LYS A 70 -4.86 -11.29 -1.95
C LYS A 70 -5.52 -12.54 -1.42
N SER A 71 -4.86 -13.31 -0.56
CA SER A 71 -5.48 -14.48 0.07
C SER A 71 -6.55 -14.09 1.08
N GLY A 72 -6.41 -12.91 1.70
CA GLY A 72 -7.20 -12.49 2.86
C GLY A 72 -6.94 -13.33 4.13
N ASN A 73 -6.06 -14.32 4.09
CA ASN A 73 -5.66 -15.13 5.23
C ASN A 73 -4.28 -14.68 5.73
N PRO A 74 -4.15 -14.18 6.97
CA PRO A 74 -2.88 -13.72 7.55
C PRO A 74 -1.76 -14.77 7.52
N GLU A 75 -2.09 -16.05 7.45
CA GLU A 75 -1.10 -17.13 7.42
C GLU A 75 -0.39 -17.29 6.06
N ASP A 76 -0.99 -16.78 4.98
CA ASP A 76 -0.45 -16.98 3.62
C ASP A 76 0.43 -15.81 3.13
N THR A 77 0.26 -14.62 3.72
CA THR A 77 0.99 -13.40 3.34
C THR A 77 1.64 -12.80 4.58
N ILE A 78 2.92 -13.11 4.77
CA ILE A 78 3.70 -12.74 5.95
C ILE A 78 4.59 -11.55 5.62
N ILE A 79 4.50 -10.50 6.42
CA ILE A 79 5.43 -9.36 6.40
C ILE A 79 6.31 -9.46 7.63
N GLN A 80 7.60 -9.65 7.40
CA GLN A 80 8.62 -9.78 8.44
C GLN A 80 9.45 -8.51 8.46
N ALA A 81 9.54 -7.84 9.61
CA ALA A 81 10.42 -6.69 9.76
C ALA A 81 11.86 -7.06 9.36
N PHE A 82 12.45 -6.25 8.47
CA PHE A 82 13.85 -6.37 8.09
C PHE A 82 14.74 -5.82 9.22
N HIS A 83 14.40 -4.63 9.72
CA HIS A 83 14.94 -4.04 10.94
C HIS A 83 14.00 -4.33 12.12
N PRO A 84 14.41 -5.17 13.09
CA PRO A 84 13.52 -5.62 14.16
C PRO A 84 13.20 -4.53 15.20
N TYR A 85 13.99 -3.46 15.25
CA TYR A 85 13.77 -2.33 16.15
C TYR A 85 12.79 -1.29 15.58
N ASP A 86 12.26 -1.54 14.39
CA ASP A 86 11.34 -0.66 13.68
C ASP A 86 9.99 -1.35 13.44
N HIS A 87 8.98 -0.58 13.08
CA HIS A 87 7.63 -1.07 12.81
C HIS A 87 7.58 -1.87 11.51
N VAL A 88 6.72 -2.90 11.42
CA VAL A 88 6.54 -3.61 10.13
C VAL A 88 5.84 -2.68 9.13
N PHE A 89 4.78 -2.01 9.58
CA PHE A 89 4.14 -0.90 8.87
C PHE A 89 4.19 0.37 9.73
N HIS A 90 4.81 1.44 9.23
CA HIS A 90 4.75 2.78 9.80
C HIS A 90 3.81 3.64 8.94
N VAL A 91 2.68 4.05 9.51
CA VAL A 91 1.63 4.79 8.79
C VAL A 91 1.62 6.24 9.25
N THR A 92 1.94 7.14 8.33
CA THR A 92 1.95 8.60 8.52
C THR A 92 0.89 9.33 7.69
N ALA A 93 0.06 8.58 6.94
CA ALA A 93 -1.10 9.11 6.21
C ALA A 93 -2.46 8.70 6.79
N ASN A 94 -3.46 9.55 6.51
CA ASN A 94 -4.86 9.30 6.81
C ASN A 94 -5.51 8.42 5.72
N ASN A 95 -6.63 7.79 6.05
CA ASN A 95 -7.45 7.00 5.11
C ASN A 95 -6.71 5.81 4.46
N VAL A 96 -5.74 5.24 5.17
CA VAL A 96 -5.02 4.02 4.80
C VAL A 96 -5.80 2.80 5.24
N THR A 97 -5.85 1.78 4.38
CA THR A 97 -6.36 0.45 4.72
C THR A 97 -5.22 -0.56 4.69
N ILE A 98 -5.05 -1.33 5.78
CA ILE A 98 -4.11 -2.45 5.85
C ILE A 98 -4.88 -3.70 6.29
N LYS A 99 -4.91 -4.73 5.44
CA LYS A 99 -5.75 -5.91 5.70
C LYS A 99 -5.16 -7.25 5.26
N GLY A 100 -5.31 -8.26 6.12
CA GLY A 100 -5.08 -9.66 5.77
C GLY A 100 -3.65 -10.16 5.93
N PHE A 101 -2.82 -9.49 6.72
CA PHE A 101 -1.39 -9.80 6.83
C PHE A 101 -1.03 -10.50 8.14
N GLY A 102 -0.15 -11.49 8.06
CA GLY A 102 0.63 -11.95 9.20
C GLY A 102 1.86 -11.06 9.38
N LEU A 103 2.17 -10.65 10.61
CA LEU A 103 3.25 -9.71 10.92
C LEU A 103 4.24 -10.37 11.89
N LYS A 104 5.55 -10.23 11.62
CA LYS A 104 6.60 -10.88 12.43
C LYS A 104 7.82 -9.98 12.63
N ASN A 105 8.59 -10.28 13.68
CA ASN A 105 9.98 -9.84 13.88
C ASN A 105 10.15 -8.36 14.23
N SER A 106 9.13 -7.67 14.75
CA SER A 106 9.31 -6.34 15.34
C SER A 106 9.49 -6.49 16.86
N SER A 107 10.73 -6.49 17.33
CA SER A 107 11.08 -6.73 18.74
C SER A 107 10.93 -5.49 19.61
N SER A 108 11.18 -4.30 19.05
CA SER A 108 11.02 -3.03 19.76
C SER A 108 10.08 -2.06 19.05
N GLY A 109 9.71 -2.33 17.80
CA GLY A 109 8.65 -1.63 17.09
C GLY A 109 7.28 -2.27 17.30
N SER A 110 6.35 -1.92 16.42
CA SER A 110 4.98 -2.46 16.39
C SER A 110 4.75 -3.19 15.08
N GLY A 111 3.83 -4.15 15.05
CA GLY A 111 3.38 -4.71 13.77
C GLY A 111 2.82 -3.62 12.85
N ILE A 112 1.94 -2.77 13.37
CA ILE A 112 1.42 -1.60 12.65
C ILE A 112 1.43 -0.43 13.62
N TYR A 113 2.10 0.66 13.26
CA TYR A 113 2.14 1.89 14.03
C TYR A 113 1.45 3.02 13.26
N LEU A 114 0.47 3.64 13.92
CA LEU A 114 -0.32 4.75 13.37
C LEU A 114 0.18 6.05 14.01
N ASP A 115 0.94 6.84 13.27
CA ASP A 115 1.64 8.01 13.77
C ASP A 115 0.86 9.30 13.52
N ASN A 116 0.05 9.70 14.51
CA ASN A 116 -0.77 10.92 14.47
C ASN A 116 -1.70 11.01 13.24
N VAL A 117 -2.34 9.89 12.91
CA VAL A 117 -3.20 9.73 11.72
C VAL A 117 -4.64 9.35 12.10
N GLN A 118 -5.55 9.53 11.13
CA GLN A 118 -6.99 9.40 11.29
C GLN A 118 -7.62 8.61 10.13
N TYR A 119 -8.81 8.06 10.40
CA TYR A 119 -9.65 7.35 9.41
C TYR A 119 -8.98 6.13 8.76
N ASN A 120 -8.05 5.49 9.46
CA ASN A 120 -7.37 4.29 8.98
C ASN A 120 -8.16 3.02 9.33
N THR A 121 -8.17 2.06 8.41
CA THR A 121 -8.82 0.75 8.60
C THR A 121 -7.76 -0.33 8.73
N ILE A 122 -7.64 -0.89 9.93
CA ILE A 122 -6.76 -2.01 10.22
C ILE A 122 -7.63 -3.22 10.51
N ALA A 123 -7.61 -4.22 9.63
CA ALA A 123 -8.53 -5.36 9.71
C ALA A 123 -7.82 -6.68 9.43
N ASN A 124 -8.14 -7.73 10.20
CA ASN A 124 -7.66 -9.08 9.93
C ASN A 124 -6.13 -9.16 9.74
N ASN A 125 -5.38 -8.57 10.67
CA ASN A 125 -3.92 -8.67 10.70
C ASN A 125 -3.52 -9.40 11.98
N HIS A 126 -2.51 -10.26 11.91
CA HIS A 126 -2.12 -11.12 13.03
C HIS A 126 -0.63 -10.97 13.34
N TYR A 127 -0.32 -10.41 14.50
CA TYR A 127 1.06 -10.36 14.97
C TYR A 127 1.48 -11.72 15.53
N ARG A 128 2.67 -12.21 15.15
CA ARG A 128 3.18 -13.52 15.54
C ARG A 128 4.47 -13.36 16.32
N LEU A 129 4.52 -13.99 17.49
CA LEU A 129 5.76 -14.15 18.25
C LEU A 129 6.70 -15.10 17.51
N MET A 130 8.01 -14.97 17.75
CA MET A 130 8.96 -15.97 17.29
C MET A 130 8.65 -17.30 18.00
N GLY A 131 8.45 -18.35 17.21
CA GLY A 131 8.58 -19.73 17.67
C GLY A 131 10.03 -20.19 17.56
#